data_AF-A0A2G6JRR2-F1
#
_entry.id   AF-A0A2G6JRR2-F1
#
_cell.length_a   1.000
_cell.length_b   1.000
_cell.length_c   1.000
_cell.angle_alpha   90.00
_cell.angle_beta   90.00
_cell.angle_gamma   90.00
#
_symmetry.space_group_name_H-M   'P 1'
#
loop_
_entity.id
_entity.type
_entity.pdbx_description
1 polymer ?
#
loop_
_entity_poly.entity_id
_entity_poly.type
_entity_poly.pdbx_seq_one_letter_code
_entity_poly.pdbx_strand_id
1 'polypeptide(L)'
;MSDGDSTARAAAVPLGQSERHRLVDALRGCALLGICLVNTEFIVQHADIGWGEANTTAGLAIRWAVIALGQLKIYPIFALLFGYGLAVQLDRAAARGSRLGRRYARRMLGLVLLGLGHALLFFPGDILILYALVGAAAYPLRRLSSAALLLVAATVYAVASALWFAAAVLLMPVSESLIAALPHEEITVLATGSFGDVVAVHAANWPETFGFLAVIQGPAAFAFFLAGVALGRTTMLRDPASSRPLAKRVLATIGLPALMVSVAAAGVFLFGGSAGLLGAAVTFAVAPAMALTYLAALSLPLAPRTGRFGRLLQAG
;
A
#
# COMPACT_ATOMS: atom_id res chain seq x y z
N MET A 1 -53.55 -16.99 33.87
CA MET A 1 -53.98 -15.83 33.06
C MET A 1 -52.72 -15.06 32.70
N SER A 2 -52.51 -14.85 31.40
CA SER A 2 -51.22 -14.71 30.70
C SER A 2 -50.35 -13.52 31.12
N ASP A 3 -49.06 -13.82 31.37
CA ASP A 3 -47.94 -12.89 31.24
C ASP A 3 -47.74 -12.53 29.75
N GLY A 4 -47.47 -11.26 29.46
CA GLY A 4 -47.24 -10.72 28.11
C GLY A 4 -45.98 -9.88 28.08
N ASP A 5 -44.88 -10.55 27.74
CA ASP A 5 -43.52 -10.06 27.54
C ASP A 5 -43.45 -8.90 26.52
N SER A 6 -43.34 -7.66 27.02
CA SER A 6 -43.05 -6.46 26.23
C SER A 6 -41.54 -6.17 26.23
N THR A 7 -40.73 -7.14 25.81
CA THR A 7 -39.33 -6.87 25.42
C THR A 7 -39.31 -6.29 24.01
N ALA A 8 -39.50 -4.96 23.94
CA ALA A 8 -39.17 -4.17 22.78
C ALA A 8 -37.69 -4.42 22.42
N ARG A 9 -37.47 -5.23 21.37
CA ARG A 9 -36.17 -5.38 20.72
C ARG A 9 -35.73 -3.99 20.26
N ALA A 10 -34.85 -3.36 21.03
CA ALA A 10 -34.11 -2.18 20.63
C ALA A 10 -33.37 -2.51 19.32
N ALA A 11 -33.96 -2.10 18.20
CA ALA A 11 -33.36 -2.21 16.90
C ALA A 11 -32.03 -1.44 16.94
N ALA A 12 -30.92 -2.17 16.76
CA ALA A 12 -29.61 -1.56 16.61
C ALA A 12 -29.70 -0.53 15.47
N VAL A 13 -29.58 0.75 15.82
CA VAL A 13 -29.57 1.85 14.85
C VAL A 13 -28.46 1.54 13.84
N PRO A 14 -28.77 1.40 12.54
CA PRO A 14 -27.75 1.16 11.53
C PRO A 14 -26.82 2.37 11.52
N LEU A 15 -25.53 2.18 11.86
CA LEU A 15 -24.52 3.23 11.77
C LEU A 15 -24.67 3.95 10.42
N GLY A 16 -24.83 5.27 10.43
CA GLY A 16 -25.11 6.06 9.23
C GLY A 16 -24.10 5.75 8.11
N GLN A 17 -24.50 5.88 6.84
CA GLN A 17 -23.59 5.68 5.71
C GLN A 17 -22.30 6.52 5.83
N SER A 18 -22.33 7.65 6.54
CA SER A 18 -21.17 8.54 6.73
C SER A 18 -20.06 7.89 7.57
N GLU A 19 -20.36 7.20 8.67
CA GLU A 19 -19.34 6.57 9.52
C GLU A 19 -18.64 5.40 8.80
N ARG A 20 -19.35 4.72 7.89
CA ARG A 20 -18.84 3.59 7.10
C ARG A 20 -17.78 3.99 6.07
N HIS A 21 -17.77 5.25 5.63
CA HIS A 21 -16.73 5.76 4.71
C HIS A 21 -15.52 6.34 5.45
N ARG A 22 -15.69 6.83 6.68
CA ARG A 22 -14.63 7.50 7.45
C ARG A 22 -13.38 6.65 7.67
N LEU A 23 -13.51 5.35 8.02
CA LEU A 23 -12.35 4.49 8.23
C LEU A 23 -11.56 4.29 6.92
N VAL A 24 -12.25 3.94 5.83
CA VAL A 24 -11.62 3.69 4.53
C VAL A 24 -10.95 4.95 4.01
N ASP A 25 -11.59 6.10 4.16
CA ASP A 25 -11.03 7.38 3.71
C ASP A 25 -9.86 7.83 4.59
N ALA A 26 -9.91 7.60 5.91
CA ALA A 26 -8.77 7.83 6.79
C ALA A 26 -7.58 6.92 6.44
N LEU A 27 -7.82 5.63 6.20
CA LEU A 27 -6.77 4.69 5.78
C LEU A 27 -6.14 5.12 4.45
N ARG A 28 -6.93 5.61 3.49
CA ARG A 28 -6.42 6.17 2.24
C ARG A 28 -5.57 7.42 2.47
N GLY A 29 -6.05 8.34 3.31
CA GLY A 29 -5.31 9.56 3.66
C GLY A 29 -3.96 9.25 4.31
N CYS A 30 -3.94 8.35 5.30
CA CYS A 30 -2.70 7.91 5.95
C CYS A 30 -1.76 7.22 4.96
N ALA A 31 -2.27 6.34 4.09
CA ALA A 31 -1.46 5.68 3.08
C ALA A 31 -0.87 6.69 2.08
N LEU A 32 -1.65 7.69 1.65
CA LEU A 32 -1.19 8.73 0.74
C LEU A 32 -0.10 9.59 1.37
N LEU A 33 -0.27 10.02 2.62
CA LEU A 33 0.75 10.77 3.36
C LEU A 33 2.05 9.97 3.50
N GLY A 34 1.94 8.68 3.79
CA GLY A 34 3.08 7.79 3.88
C GLY A 34 3.79 7.58 2.52
N ILE A 35 3.02 7.49 1.43
CA ILE A 35 3.59 7.44 0.07
C ILE A 35 4.34 8.74 -0.23
N CYS A 36 3.77 9.91 0.11
CA CYS A 36 4.46 11.19 -0.04
C CYS A 36 5.78 11.21 0.73
N LEU A 37 5.78 10.81 2.02
CA LEU A 37 6.99 10.78 2.84
C LEU A 37 8.11 9.92 2.24
N VAL A 38 7.77 8.70 1.79
CA VAL A 38 8.74 7.77 1.19
C VAL A 38 9.28 8.31 -0.13
N ASN A 39 8.43 8.91 -0.98
CA ASN A 39 8.87 9.45 -2.26
C ASN A 39 9.67 10.74 -2.12
N THR A 40 9.38 11.58 -1.12
CA THR A 40 10.21 12.75 -0.83
C THR A 40 11.64 12.32 -0.49
N GLU A 41 11.80 11.29 0.34
CA GLU A 41 13.12 10.75 0.66
C GLU A 41 13.83 10.21 -0.59
N PHE A 42 13.12 9.49 -1.45
CA PHE A 42 13.66 8.98 -2.71
C PHE A 42 14.13 10.10 -3.65
N ILE A 43 13.30 11.13 -3.86
CA ILE A 43 13.59 12.26 -4.75
C ILE A 43 14.80 13.06 -4.25
N VAL A 44 14.87 13.31 -2.94
CA VAL A 44 16.00 14.03 -2.35
C VAL A 44 17.32 13.25 -2.48
N GLN A 45 17.28 11.91 -2.55
CA GLN A 45 18.48 11.08 -2.68
C GLN A 45 18.92 10.82 -4.11
N HIS A 46 18.00 10.69 -5.06
CA HIS A 46 18.34 10.44 -6.47
C HIS A 46 18.82 11.70 -7.18
N ALA A 47 18.62 12.85 -6.54
CA ALA A 47 19.07 14.11 -7.04
C ALA A 47 20.36 14.47 -6.27
N ASP A 48 21.51 14.37 -6.93
CA ASP A 48 22.76 15.04 -6.53
C ASP A 48 22.62 16.57 -6.71
N ILE A 49 21.42 17.13 -6.46
CA ILE A 49 21.03 18.54 -6.64
C ILE A 49 21.63 19.47 -5.58
N GLY A 50 22.66 19.04 -4.85
CA GLY A 50 23.29 19.86 -3.82
C GLY A 50 22.44 20.06 -2.56
N TRP A 51 21.41 19.25 -2.33
CA TRP A 51 20.64 19.21 -1.07
C TRP A 51 21.32 18.34 0.01
N GLY A 52 22.56 17.94 -0.25
CA GLY A 52 23.44 17.22 0.66
C GLY A 52 23.21 15.72 0.62
N GLU A 53 24.28 14.96 0.39
CA GLU A 53 24.32 13.58 0.85
C GLU A 53 23.85 13.60 2.32
N ALA A 54 22.86 12.77 2.65
CA ALA A 54 22.37 12.65 4.02
C ALA A 54 23.39 11.95 4.93
N ASN A 55 24.68 12.31 4.83
CA ASN A 55 25.81 11.80 5.59
C ASN A 55 25.88 12.39 7.00
N THR A 56 24.95 13.28 7.37
CA THR A 56 24.77 13.65 8.78
C THR A 56 24.14 12.49 9.54
N THR A 57 24.52 12.30 10.80
CA THR A 57 23.93 11.27 11.68
C THR A 57 22.42 11.39 11.77
N ALA A 58 21.89 12.61 11.81
CA ALA A 58 20.45 12.87 11.83
C ALA A 58 19.78 12.48 10.50
N GLY A 59 20.40 12.80 9.35
CA GLY A 59 19.91 12.40 8.03
C GLY A 59 19.84 10.88 7.87
N LEU A 60 20.90 10.16 8.27
CA LEU A 60 20.93 8.70 8.28
C LEU A 60 19.87 8.09 9.21
N ALA A 61 19.64 8.67 10.38
CA ALA A 61 18.62 8.21 11.30
C ALA A 61 17.20 8.38 10.72
N ILE A 62 16.93 9.51 10.07
CA ILE A 62 15.65 9.77 9.39
C ILE A 62 15.48 8.79 8.23
N ARG A 63 16.51 8.62 7.39
CA ARG A 63 16.51 7.67 6.27
C ARG A 63 16.20 6.26 6.73
N TRP A 64 16.92 5.80 7.76
CA TRP A 64 16.69 4.50 8.37
C TRP A 64 15.25 4.36 8.88
N ALA A 65 14.69 5.40 9.51
CA ALA A 65 13.31 5.38 9.99
C ALA A 65 12.30 5.31 8.84
N VAL A 66 12.53 6.03 7.73
CA VAL A 66 11.70 5.97 6.52
C VAL A 66 11.75 4.58 5.90
N ILE A 67 12.93 3.95 5.81
CA ILE A 67 13.07 2.57 5.33
C ILE A 67 12.35 1.61 6.27
N ALA A 68 12.61 1.70 7.57
CA ALA A 68 12.07 0.81 8.60
C ALA A 68 10.54 0.85 8.65
N LEU A 69 9.93 2.03 8.53
CA LEU A 69 8.50 2.19 8.71
C LEU A 69 7.74 2.25 7.37
N GLY A 70 8.27 2.96 6.38
CA GLY A 70 7.52 3.32 5.18
C GLY A 70 7.86 2.54 3.92
N GLN A 71 9.15 2.42 3.61
CA GLN A 71 9.58 1.94 2.30
C GLN A 71 9.12 0.51 2.03
N LEU A 72 8.57 0.31 0.83
CA LEU A 72 7.93 -0.92 0.34
C LEU A 72 6.70 -1.41 1.12
N LYS A 73 6.28 -0.72 2.18
CA LYS A 73 5.21 -1.18 3.11
C LYS A 73 3.90 -0.42 2.99
N ILE A 74 3.94 0.82 2.51
CA ILE A 74 2.77 1.70 2.48
C ILE A 74 1.99 1.58 1.16
N TYR A 75 2.67 1.51 0.00
CA TYR A 75 1.99 1.38 -1.29
C TYR A 75 1.07 0.13 -1.39
N PRO A 76 1.40 -1.05 -0.81
CA PRO A 76 0.52 -2.22 -0.89
C PRO A 76 -0.80 -2.00 -0.14
N ILE A 77 -0.81 -1.19 0.94
CA ILE A 77 -2.04 -0.80 1.65
C ILE A 77 -2.95 -0.03 0.70
N PHE A 78 -2.39 0.90 -0.07
CA PHE A 78 -3.16 1.66 -1.04
C PHE A 78 -3.72 0.75 -2.14
N ALA A 79 -2.92 -0.21 -2.65
CA ALA A 79 -3.39 -1.22 -3.60
C ALA A 79 -4.53 -2.08 -3.04
N LEU A 80 -4.44 -2.48 -1.77
CA LEU A 80 -5.50 -3.20 -1.06
C LEU A 80 -6.78 -2.39 -0.94
N LEU A 81 -6.69 -1.09 -0.57
CA LEU A 81 -7.84 -0.20 -0.48
C LEU A 81 -8.47 0.07 -1.87
N PHE A 82 -7.66 0.00 -2.93
CA PHE A 82 -8.15 0.09 -4.29
C PHE A 82 -8.93 -1.17 -4.69
N GLY A 83 -8.42 -2.36 -4.38
CA GLY A 83 -9.12 -3.63 -4.56
C GLY A 83 -10.42 -3.72 -3.75
N TYR A 84 -10.39 -3.25 -2.50
CA TYR A 84 -11.59 -3.06 -1.67
C TYR A 84 -12.62 -2.17 -2.38
N GLY A 85 -12.17 -1.07 -2.99
CA GLY A 85 -13.01 -0.18 -3.79
C GLY A 85 -13.68 -0.87 -4.97
N LEU A 86 -13.01 -1.83 -5.64
CA LEU A 86 -13.63 -2.64 -6.69
C LEU A 86 -14.76 -3.52 -6.15
N ALA A 87 -14.55 -4.21 -5.02
CA ALA A 87 -15.58 -5.02 -4.38
C ALA A 87 -16.83 -4.18 -4.01
N VAL A 88 -16.63 -3.01 -3.41
CA VAL A 88 -17.75 -2.09 -3.10
C VAL A 88 -18.48 -1.62 -4.36
N GLN A 89 -17.76 -1.39 -5.47
CA GLN A 89 -18.37 -1.01 -6.74
C GLN A 89 -19.17 -2.17 -7.36
N LEU A 90 -18.71 -3.41 -7.20
CA LEU A 90 -19.43 -4.63 -7.61
C LEU A 90 -20.76 -4.76 -6.86
N ASP A 91 -20.74 -4.65 -5.53
CA ASP A 91 -21.95 -4.73 -4.70
C ASP A 91 -22.97 -3.66 -5.11
N ARG A 92 -22.51 -2.42 -5.29
CA ARG A 92 -23.34 -1.29 -5.72
C ARG A 92 -23.90 -1.45 -7.13
N ALA A 93 -23.16 -2.08 -8.03
CA ALA A 93 -23.60 -2.31 -9.40
C ALA A 93 -24.65 -3.42 -9.47
N ALA A 94 -24.47 -4.49 -8.68
CA ALA A 94 -25.43 -5.57 -8.52
C ALA A 94 -26.76 -5.04 -7.96
N ALA A 95 -26.70 -4.22 -6.89
CA ALA A 95 -27.89 -3.63 -6.28
C ALA A 95 -28.70 -2.69 -7.22
N ARG A 96 -28.07 -2.14 -8.27
CA ARG A 96 -28.69 -1.22 -9.24
C ARG A 96 -28.93 -1.85 -10.61
N GLY A 97 -28.66 -3.15 -10.79
CA GLY A 97 -28.75 -3.80 -12.11
C GLY A 97 -27.85 -3.19 -13.20
N SER A 98 -26.81 -2.45 -12.83
CA SER A 98 -26.01 -1.63 -13.76
C SER A 98 -24.76 -2.37 -14.27
N ARG A 99 -24.36 -2.12 -15.53
CA ARG A 99 -23.16 -2.72 -16.12
C ARG A 99 -21.87 -2.06 -15.57
N LEU A 100 -21.24 -2.70 -14.58
CA LEU A 100 -20.00 -2.18 -13.97
C LEU A 100 -18.81 -2.10 -14.95
N GLY A 101 -18.69 -3.05 -15.88
CA GLY A 101 -17.50 -3.22 -16.72
C GLY A 101 -17.07 -1.94 -17.45
N ARG A 102 -18.01 -1.24 -18.09
CA ARG A 102 -17.73 0.02 -18.81
C ARG A 102 -17.27 1.12 -17.85
N ARG A 103 -17.93 1.26 -16.69
CA ARG A 103 -17.56 2.27 -15.68
C ARG A 103 -16.17 2.01 -15.11
N TYR A 104 -15.86 0.75 -14.85
CA TYR A 104 -14.55 0.34 -14.34
C TYR A 104 -13.44 0.55 -15.39
N ALA A 105 -13.69 0.18 -16.65
CA ALA A 105 -12.75 0.40 -17.75
C ALA A 105 -12.42 1.89 -17.94
N ARG A 106 -13.42 2.78 -17.93
CA ARG A 106 -13.18 4.24 -17.98
C ARG A 106 -12.33 4.74 -16.81
N ARG A 107 -12.49 4.15 -15.61
CA ARG A 107 -11.69 4.50 -14.44
C ARG A 107 -10.24 4.06 -14.61
N MET A 108 -10.00 2.84 -15.10
CA MET A 108 -8.63 2.37 -15.38
C MET A 108 -7.98 3.22 -16.47
N LEU A 109 -8.71 3.55 -17.54
CA LEU A 109 -8.21 4.44 -18.58
C LEU A 109 -7.89 5.83 -18.03
N GLY A 110 -8.75 6.40 -17.18
CA GLY A 110 -8.47 7.67 -16.51
C GLY A 110 -7.19 7.62 -15.65
N LEU A 111 -6.92 6.50 -14.98
CA LEU A 111 -5.66 6.32 -14.23
C LEU A 111 -4.44 6.21 -15.14
N VAL A 112 -4.57 5.55 -16.30
CA VAL A 112 -3.49 5.51 -17.29
C VAL A 112 -3.19 6.92 -17.83
N LEU A 113 -4.22 7.69 -18.18
CA LEU A 113 -4.03 9.04 -18.70
C LEU A 113 -3.44 9.99 -17.64
N LEU A 114 -3.92 9.90 -16.40
CA LEU A 114 -3.36 10.66 -15.28
C LEU A 114 -1.93 10.23 -14.97
N GLY A 115 -1.66 8.93 -15.00
CA GLY A 115 -0.32 8.38 -14.75
C GLY A 115 0.66 8.73 -15.86
N LEU A 116 0.22 8.81 -17.12
CA LEU A 116 1.05 9.28 -18.23
C LEU A 116 1.39 10.76 -18.07
N GLY A 117 0.41 11.60 -17.73
CA GLY A 117 0.66 12.99 -17.40
C GLY A 117 1.59 13.13 -16.19
N HIS A 118 1.40 12.31 -15.17
CA HIS A 118 2.25 12.31 -13.97
C HIS A 118 3.70 11.89 -14.30
N ALA A 119 3.86 10.80 -15.04
CA ALA A 119 5.15 10.24 -15.48
C ALA A 119 5.99 11.24 -16.27
N LEU A 120 5.36 11.95 -17.20
CA LEU A 120 6.05 12.87 -18.10
C LEU A 120 6.31 14.23 -17.44
N LEU A 121 5.35 14.75 -16.68
CA LEU A 121 5.40 16.13 -16.19
C LEU A 121 6.02 16.28 -14.80
N PHE A 122 5.97 15.23 -13.97
CA PHE A 122 6.35 15.34 -12.56
C PHE A 122 7.43 14.34 -12.15
N PHE A 123 7.20 13.04 -12.37
CA PHE A 123 8.09 12.01 -11.85
C PHE A 123 7.97 10.69 -12.62
N PRO A 124 9.05 10.13 -13.18
CA PRO A 124 9.00 8.94 -14.04
C PRO A 124 8.55 7.67 -13.28
N GLY A 125 8.70 7.61 -11.95
CA GLY A 125 8.23 6.51 -11.09
C GLY A 125 6.72 6.55 -10.81
N ASP A 126 5.90 6.61 -11.86
CA ASP A 126 4.45 6.63 -11.72
C ASP A 126 3.86 5.28 -11.29
N ILE A 127 3.09 5.31 -10.21
CA ILE A 127 2.38 4.13 -9.69
C ILE A 127 0.94 4.01 -10.22
N LEU A 128 0.40 5.06 -10.84
CA LEU A 128 -1.00 5.10 -11.29
C LEU A 128 -1.23 4.17 -12.49
N ILE A 129 -0.31 4.16 -13.46
CA ILE A 129 -0.32 3.21 -14.57
C ILE A 129 -0.22 1.79 -14.02
N LEU A 130 0.69 1.53 -13.07
CA LEU A 130 0.80 0.21 -12.44
C LEU A 130 -0.54 -0.23 -11.81
N TYR A 131 -1.20 0.65 -11.05
CA TYR A 131 -2.50 0.34 -10.45
C TYR A 131 -3.60 0.12 -11.48
N ALA A 132 -3.56 0.83 -12.61
CA ALA A 132 -4.50 0.58 -13.70
C ALA A 132 -4.30 -0.80 -14.32
N LEU A 133 -3.05 -1.21 -14.57
CA LEU A 133 -2.70 -2.52 -15.12
C LEU A 133 -3.04 -3.65 -14.15
N VAL A 134 -2.61 -3.51 -12.89
CA VAL A 134 -2.94 -4.46 -11.82
C VAL A 134 -4.45 -4.58 -11.64
N GLY A 135 -5.16 -3.45 -11.61
CA GLY A 135 -6.61 -3.43 -11.49
C GLY A 135 -7.32 -4.06 -12.69
N ALA A 136 -6.80 -3.89 -13.90
CA ALA A 136 -7.31 -4.54 -15.09
C ALA A 136 -7.06 -6.06 -15.05
N ALA A 137 -5.85 -6.48 -14.68
CA ALA A 137 -5.45 -7.88 -14.54
C ALA A 137 -6.22 -8.60 -13.42
N ALA A 138 -6.53 -7.91 -12.32
CA ALA A 138 -7.30 -8.45 -11.19
C ALA A 138 -8.81 -8.56 -11.50
N TYR A 139 -9.31 -7.76 -12.45
CA TYR A 139 -10.72 -7.73 -12.80
C TYR A 139 -11.33 -9.09 -13.20
N PRO A 140 -10.72 -9.92 -14.08
CA PRO A 140 -11.26 -11.25 -14.39
C PRO A 140 -11.36 -12.17 -13.16
N LEU A 141 -10.40 -12.08 -12.23
CA LEU A 141 -10.34 -12.90 -11.01
C LEU A 141 -11.42 -12.54 -9.98
N ARG A 142 -12.12 -11.40 -10.15
CA ARG A 142 -13.16 -10.92 -9.22
C ARG A 142 -14.31 -11.90 -8.96
N ARG A 143 -14.48 -12.93 -9.79
CA ARG A 143 -15.52 -13.96 -9.67
C ARG A 143 -15.09 -15.13 -8.79
N LEU A 144 -13.80 -15.28 -8.50
CA LEU A 144 -13.28 -16.33 -7.63
C LEU A 144 -13.81 -16.16 -6.20
N SER A 145 -13.83 -17.25 -5.42
CA SER A 145 -14.17 -17.22 -3.99
C SER A 145 -13.13 -16.39 -3.21
N SER A 146 -13.50 -15.88 -2.04
CA SER A 146 -12.56 -15.08 -1.23
C SER A 146 -11.33 -15.89 -0.81
N ALA A 147 -11.50 -17.19 -0.55
CA ALA A 147 -10.40 -18.10 -0.26
C ALA A 147 -9.46 -18.25 -1.46
N ALA A 148 -10.00 -18.43 -2.67
CA ALA A 148 -9.19 -18.54 -3.89
C ALA A 148 -8.43 -17.22 -4.19
N LEU A 149 -9.07 -16.06 -3.99
CA LEU A 149 -8.40 -14.76 -4.14
C LEU A 149 -7.22 -14.61 -3.17
N LEU A 150 -7.42 -14.99 -1.90
CA LEU A 150 -6.36 -14.95 -0.88
C LEU A 150 -5.25 -15.96 -1.15
N LEU A 151 -5.59 -17.15 -1.66
CA LEU A 151 -4.60 -18.14 -2.07
C LEU A 151 -3.73 -17.61 -3.20
N VAL A 152 -4.34 -17.08 -4.27
CA VAL A 152 -3.59 -16.48 -5.39
C VAL A 152 -2.74 -15.31 -4.91
N ALA A 153 -3.27 -14.44 -4.06
CA ALA A 153 -2.51 -13.34 -3.46
C ALA A 153 -1.30 -13.84 -2.68
N ALA A 154 -1.49 -14.82 -1.79
CA ALA A 154 -0.42 -15.40 -0.99
C ALA A 154 0.63 -16.08 -1.86
N THR A 155 0.23 -16.85 -2.86
CA THR A 155 1.15 -17.53 -3.80
C THR A 155 1.97 -16.53 -4.59
N VAL A 156 1.33 -15.52 -5.21
CA VAL A 156 2.04 -14.49 -5.99
C VAL A 156 3.04 -13.74 -5.11
N TYR A 157 2.63 -13.37 -3.90
CA TYR A 157 3.50 -12.65 -2.97
C TYR A 157 4.68 -13.50 -2.48
N ALA A 158 4.43 -14.78 -2.15
CA ALA A 158 5.46 -15.70 -1.70
C ALA A 158 6.48 -15.98 -2.81
N VAL A 159 6.02 -16.21 -4.04
CA VAL A 159 6.91 -16.40 -5.20
C VAL A 159 7.73 -15.14 -5.45
N ALA A 160 7.12 -13.95 -5.44
CA ALA A 160 7.85 -12.69 -5.59
C ALA A 160 8.90 -12.50 -4.49
N SER A 161 8.55 -12.80 -3.23
CA SER A 161 9.49 -12.69 -2.10
C SER A 161 10.66 -13.67 -2.24
N ALA A 162 10.41 -14.90 -2.69
CA ALA A 162 11.45 -15.89 -2.93
C ALA A 162 12.37 -15.48 -4.09
N LEU A 163 11.80 -14.95 -5.18
CA LEU A 163 12.58 -14.44 -6.30
C LEU A 163 13.44 -13.23 -5.89
N TRP A 164 12.90 -12.31 -5.10
CA TRP A 164 13.67 -11.18 -4.58
C TRP A 164 14.80 -11.61 -3.67
N PHE A 165 14.56 -12.59 -2.81
CA PHE A 165 15.60 -13.14 -1.95
C PHE A 165 16.69 -13.84 -2.76
N ALA A 166 16.32 -14.65 -3.76
CA ALA A 166 17.27 -15.32 -4.65
C ALA A 166 18.10 -14.31 -5.45
N ALA A 167 17.45 -13.28 -6.00
CA ALA A 167 18.13 -12.20 -6.72
C ALA A 167 19.10 -11.44 -5.80
N ALA A 168 18.69 -11.14 -4.57
CA ALA A 168 19.55 -10.49 -3.58
C ALA A 168 20.80 -11.33 -3.27
N VAL A 169 20.67 -12.64 -3.08
CA VAL A 169 21.82 -13.55 -2.86
C VAL A 169 22.73 -13.60 -4.09
N LEU A 170 22.16 -13.74 -5.29
CA LEU A 170 22.91 -13.86 -6.53
C LEU A 170 23.69 -12.59 -6.89
N LEU A 171 23.08 -11.42 -6.66
CA LEU A 171 23.64 -10.12 -7.02
C LEU A 171 24.50 -9.51 -5.90
N MET A 172 24.44 -10.03 -4.67
CA MET A 172 25.24 -9.54 -3.54
C MET A 172 26.74 -9.36 -3.84
N PRO A 173 27.44 -10.27 -4.55
CA PRO A 173 28.87 -10.12 -4.81
C PRO A 173 29.23 -8.97 -5.76
N VAL A 174 28.27 -8.50 -6.56
CA VAL A 174 28.46 -7.47 -7.60
C VAL A 174 27.59 -6.24 -7.36
N SER A 175 26.94 -6.15 -6.19
CA SER A 175 25.96 -5.09 -5.92
C SER A 175 26.60 -3.71 -5.84
N GLU A 176 27.78 -3.61 -5.22
CA GLU A 176 28.51 -2.34 -5.10
C GLU A 176 29.02 -1.84 -6.45
N SER A 177 29.50 -2.74 -7.32
CA SER A 177 29.93 -2.37 -8.67
C SER A 177 28.77 -2.01 -9.59
N LEU A 178 27.60 -2.66 -9.41
CA LEU A 178 26.39 -2.32 -10.15
C LEU A 178 25.86 -0.93 -9.76
N ILE A 179 25.88 -0.60 -8.47
CA ILE A 179 25.46 0.74 -7.98
C ILE A 179 26.41 1.81 -8.50
N ALA A 180 27.72 1.57 -8.46
CA ALA A 180 28.74 2.52 -8.93
C ALA A 180 28.70 2.76 -10.46
N ALA A 181 28.07 1.87 -11.22
CA ALA A 181 27.95 1.97 -12.68
C ALA A 181 26.68 2.72 -13.15
N LEU A 182 25.80 3.12 -12.23
CA LEU A 182 24.59 3.86 -12.59
C LEU A 182 24.95 5.27 -13.10
N PRO A 183 24.48 5.68 -14.29
CA PRO A 183 24.82 6.97 -14.86
C PRO A 183 24.20 8.13 -14.06
N HIS A 184 25.04 9.05 -13.57
CA HIS A 184 24.66 10.24 -12.78
C HIS A 184 24.30 11.47 -13.64
N GLU A 185 24.10 11.30 -14.95
CA GLU A 185 24.02 12.41 -15.91
C GLU A 185 22.66 13.16 -15.91
N GLU A 186 21.63 12.56 -15.34
CA GLU A 186 20.23 13.05 -15.33
C GLU A 186 20.04 14.36 -14.52
N ILE A 187 20.92 14.60 -13.56
CA ILE A 187 20.74 15.55 -12.46
C ILE A 187 20.90 17.01 -12.94
N THR A 188 21.78 17.24 -13.92
CA THR A 188 22.08 18.59 -14.42
C THR A 188 20.89 19.18 -15.18
N VAL A 189 20.21 18.35 -15.99
CA VAL A 189 19.03 18.77 -16.76
C VAL A 189 17.83 19.01 -15.84
N LEU A 190 17.65 18.18 -14.80
CA LEU A 190 16.58 18.38 -13.81
C LEU A 190 16.76 19.66 -12.99
N ALA A 191 18.01 20.08 -12.73
CA ALA A 191 18.30 21.27 -11.94
C ALA A 191 18.26 22.59 -12.75
N THR A 192 18.70 22.56 -14.01
CA THR A 192 18.96 23.77 -14.80
C THR A 192 18.34 23.79 -16.19
N GLY A 193 17.76 22.67 -16.62
CA GLY A 193 17.14 22.53 -17.94
C GLY A 193 15.81 23.29 -18.06
N SER A 194 15.38 23.50 -19.30
CA SER A 194 14.04 24.04 -19.56
C SER A 194 12.97 23.00 -19.23
N PHE A 195 11.72 23.45 -19.10
CA PHE A 195 10.59 22.54 -18.88
C PHE A 195 10.49 21.44 -19.96
N GLY A 196 10.80 21.77 -21.22
CA GLY A 196 10.79 20.81 -22.31
C GLY A 196 11.89 19.75 -22.17
N ASP A 197 13.07 20.14 -21.70
CA ASP A 197 14.20 19.23 -21.48
C ASP A 197 13.89 18.23 -20.37
N VAL A 198 13.28 18.70 -19.27
CA VAL A 198 12.84 17.84 -18.16
C VAL A 198 11.81 16.81 -18.63
N VAL A 199 10.82 17.23 -19.41
CA VAL A 199 9.80 16.31 -19.97
C VAL A 199 10.44 15.28 -20.92
N ALA A 200 11.42 15.69 -21.73
CA ALA A 200 12.13 14.78 -22.64
C ALA A 200 12.96 13.73 -21.87
N VAL A 201 13.65 14.14 -20.80
CA VAL A 201 14.38 13.23 -19.90
C VAL A 201 13.43 12.24 -19.24
N HIS A 202 12.33 12.72 -18.64
CA HIS A 202 11.33 11.84 -18.06
C HIS A 202 10.76 10.84 -19.07
N ALA A 203 10.47 11.28 -20.30
CA ALA A 203 9.97 10.41 -21.35
C ALA A 203 10.98 9.33 -21.75
N ALA A 204 12.27 9.67 -21.83
CA ALA A 204 13.34 8.75 -22.16
C ALA A 204 13.57 7.70 -21.06
N ASN A 205 13.49 8.11 -19.78
CA ASN A 205 13.78 7.25 -18.64
C ASN A 205 12.56 6.46 -18.14
N TRP A 206 11.36 6.84 -18.58
CA TRP A 206 10.13 6.21 -18.15
C TRP A 206 10.07 4.70 -18.43
N PRO A 207 10.44 4.17 -19.62
CA PRO A 207 10.34 2.72 -19.89
C PRO A 207 11.16 1.87 -18.92
N GLU A 208 12.39 2.28 -18.63
CA GLU A 208 13.28 1.59 -17.68
C GLU A 208 12.75 1.71 -16.24
N THR A 209 12.45 2.93 -15.82
CA THR A 209 11.91 3.22 -14.47
C THR A 209 10.62 2.46 -14.20
N PHE A 210 9.69 2.49 -15.17
CA PHE A 210 8.42 1.79 -15.08
C PHE A 210 8.61 0.27 -15.11
N GLY A 211 9.54 -0.24 -15.93
CA GLY A 211 9.89 -1.66 -15.96
C GLY A 211 10.37 -2.13 -14.58
N PHE A 212 11.33 -1.42 -13.98
CA PHE A 212 11.83 -1.71 -12.65
C PHE A 212 10.72 -1.65 -11.58
N LEU A 213 9.91 -0.60 -11.61
CA LEU A 213 8.76 -0.42 -10.71
C LEU A 213 7.76 -1.57 -10.87
N ALA A 214 7.43 -1.97 -12.10
CA ALA A 214 6.47 -3.03 -12.39
C ALA A 214 6.97 -4.40 -11.90
N VAL A 215 8.26 -4.70 -12.05
CA VAL A 215 8.86 -5.96 -11.57
C VAL A 215 8.89 -5.99 -10.03
N ILE A 216 9.31 -4.91 -9.38
CA ILE A 216 9.43 -4.83 -7.91
C ILE A 216 8.06 -4.74 -7.23
N GLN A 217 7.25 -3.78 -7.65
CA GLN A 217 6.03 -3.44 -6.93
C GLN A 217 4.79 -4.11 -7.52
N GLY A 218 4.82 -4.53 -8.79
CA GLY A 218 3.66 -5.09 -9.48
C GLY A 218 3.10 -6.37 -8.84
N PRO A 219 3.92 -7.41 -8.56
CA PRO A 219 3.43 -8.63 -7.93
C PRO A 219 2.81 -8.38 -6.55
N ALA A 220 3.44 -7.52 -5.75
CA ALA A 220 2.93 -7.12 -4.43
C ALA A 220 1.63 -6.31 -4.55
N ALA A 221 1.59 -5.29 -5.40
CA ALA A 221 0.39 -4.50 -5.66
C ALA A 221 -0.76 -5.40 -6.10
N PHE A 222 -0.50 -6.37 -6.99
CA PHE A 222 -1.49 -7.33 -7.46
C PHE A 222 -2.00 -8.25 -6.34
N ALA A 223 -1.10 -8.85 -5.55
CA ALA A 223 -1.48 -9.68 -4.41
C ALA A 223 -2.38 -8.90 -3.42
N PHE A 224 -1.96 -7.69 -3.04
CA PHE A 224 -2.72 -6.86 -2.12
C PHE A 224 -4.05 -6.39 -2.70
N PHE A 225 -4.10 -6.10 -3.99
CA PHE A 225 -5.34 -5.77 -4.68
C PHE A 225 -6.35 -6.92 -4.57
N LEU A 226 -5.94 -8.16 -4.85
CA LEU A 226 -6.80 -9.34 -4.72
C LEU A 226 -7.24 -9.56 -3.27
N ALA A 227 -6.33 -9.40 -2.31
CA ALA A 227 -6.66 -9.43 -0.89
C ALA A 227 -7.67 -8.34 -0.52
N GLY A 228 -7.56 -7.16 -1.10
CA GLY A 228 -8.51 -6.05 -0.98
C GLY A 228 -9.89 -6.40 -1.52
N VAL A 229 -9.98 -7.06 -2.68
CA VAL A 229 -11.25 -7.56 -3.23
C VAL A 229 -11.91 -8.57 -2.28
N ALA A 230 -11.13 -9.50 -1.73
CA ALA A 230 -11.62 -10.46 -0.74
C ALA A 230 -12.09 -9.78 0.55
N LEU A 231 -11.31 -8.82 1.07
CA LEU A 231 -11.64 -8.03 2.26
C LEU A 231 -12.93 -7.21 2.04
N GLY A 232 -13.15 -6.70 0.83
CA GLY A 232 -14.35 -5.94 0.47
C GLY A 232 -15.65 -6.74 0.49
N ARG A 233 -15.57 -8.07 0.53
CA ARG A 233 -16.73 -8.95 0.73
C ARG A 233 -17.06 -9.18 2.20
N THR A 234 -16.23 -8.67 3.11
CA THR A 234 -16.45 -8.76 4.56
C THR A 234 -17.06 -7.47 5.11
N THR A 235 -17.47 -7.51 6.38
CA THR A 235 -17.88 -6.33 7.14
C THR A 235 -16.73 -5.69 7.90
N MET A 236 -15.50 -6.22 7.85
CA MET A 236 -14.38 -5.81 8.73
C MET A 236 -14.04 -4.31 8.67
N LEU A 237 -14.06 -3.73 7.47
CA LEU A 237 -13.84 -2.28 7.27
C LEU A 237 -15.14 -1.47 7.30
N ARG A 238 -16.31 -2.13 7.23
CA ARG A 238 -17.62 -1.48 7.28
C ARG A 238 -18.12 -1.30 8.71
N ASP A 239 -17.73 -2.21 9.60
CA ASP A 239 -18.03 -2.20 11.04
C ASP A 239 -16.73 -2.39 11.85
N PRO A 240 -16.02 -1.29 12.15
CA PRO A 240 -14.76 -1.33 12.89
C PRO A 240 -14.91 -1.84 14.33
N ALA A 241 -16.13 -1.78 14.90
CA ALA A 241 -16.36 -2.30 16.26
C ALA A 241 -16.26 -3.83 16.26
N SER A 242 -16.80 -4.49 15.23
CA SER A 242 -16.73 -5.95 15.08
C SER A 242 -15.29 -6.48 14.90
N SER A 243 -14.41 -5.70 14.28
CA SER A 243 -13.02 -6.09 13.96
C SER A 243 -12.01 -5.70 15.05
N ARG A 244 -12.43 -4.98 16.10
CA ARG A 244 -11.57 -4.52 17.20
C ARG A 244 -10.79 -5.65 17.93
N PRO A 245 -11.39 -6.80 18.29
CA PRO A 245 -10.64 -7.89 18.94
C PRO A 245 -9.58 -8.49 18.02
N LEU A 246 -9.90 -8.65 16.73
CA LEU A 246 -8.96 -9.12 15.72
C LEU A 246 -7.80 -8.14 15.54
N ALA A 247 -8.08 -6.83 15.46
CA ALA A 247 -7.04 -5.81 15.37
C ALA A 247 -6.07 -5.86 16.56
N LYS A 248 -6.58 -6.01 17.80
CA LYS A 248 -5.72 -6.20 18.98
C LYS A 248 -4.88 -7.47 18.89
N ARG A 249 -5.47 -8.59 18.45
CA ARG A 249 -4.75 -9.86 18.27
C ARG A 249 -3.63 -9.71 17.24
N VAL A 250 -3.92 -9.11 16.09
CA VAL A 250 -2.92 -8.83 15.04
C VAL A 250 -1.78 -7.97 15.59
N LEU A 251 -2.05 -6.90 16.32
CA LEU A 251 -0.98 -6.07 16.91
C LEU A 251 -0.13 -6.85 17.92
N ALA A 252 -0.74 -7.72 18.73
CA ALA A 252 -0.03 -8.50 19.73
C ALA A 252 0.80 -9.65 19.12
N THR A 253 0.29 -10.33 18.08
CA THR A 253 0.93 -11.53 17.53
C THR A 253 1.78 -11.27 16.30
N ILE A 254 1.45 -10.24 15.51
CA ILE A 254 2.11 -9.90 14.24
C ILE A 254 2.81 -8.55 14.35
N GLY A 255 2.18 -7.58 15.03
CA GLY A 255 2.62 -6.19 15.08
C GLY A 255 4.08 -6.01 15.51
N LEU A 256 4.39 -6.39 16.75
CA LEU A 256 5.74 -6.21 17.29
C LEU A 256 6.79 -7.05 16.54
N PRO A 257 6.58 -8.36 16.24
CA PRO A 257 7.54 -9.13 15.46
C PRO A 257 7.82 -8.55 14.07
N ALA A 258 6.77 -8.13 13.35
CA ALA A 258 6.93 -7.53 12.03
C ALA A 258 7.74 -6.23 12.08
N LEU A 259 7.46 -5.39 13.08
CA LEU A 259 8.21 -4.14 13.29
C LEU A 259 9.69 -4.43 13.57
N MET A 260 10.00 -5.40 14.45
CA MET A 260 11.38 -5.76 14.76
C MET A 260 12.15 -6.28 13.54
N VAL A 261 11.53 -7.16 12.75
CA VAL A 261 12.13 -7.65 11.49
C VAL A 261 12.34 -6.49 10.52
N SER A 262 11.37 -5.59 10.41
CA SER A 262 11.42 -4.42 9.53
C SER A 262 12.53 -3.44 9.90
N VAL A 263 12.70 -3.18 11.20
CA VAL A 263 13.75 -2.33 11.80
C VAL A 263 15.13 -2.94 11.55
N ALA A 264 15.30 -4.24 11.78
CA ALA A 264 16.55 -4.94 11.52
C ALA A 264 16.90 -4.96 10.02
N ALA A 265 15.91 -5.27 9.17
CA ALA A 265 16.07 -5.29 7.71
C ALA A 265 16.46 -3.92 7.15
N ALA A 266 15.90 -2.83 7.69
CA ALA A 266 16.29 -1.47 7.33
C ALA A 266 17.73 -1.14 7.71
N GLY A 267 18.20 -1.65 8.86
CA GLY A 267 19.60 -1.53 9.27
C GLY A 267 20.54 -2.24 8.30
N VAL A 268 20.21 -3.48 7.91
CA VAL A 268 20.99 -4.23 6.91
C VAL A 268 20.94 -3.55 5.55
N PHE A 269 19.77 -3.05 5.13
CA PHE A 269 19.62 -2.37 3.85
C PHE A 269 20.52 -1.13 3.78
N LEU A 270 20.50 -0.29 4.82
CA LEU A 270 21.24 0.97 4.79
C LEU A 270 22.73 0.84 5.12
N PHE A 271 23.10 -0.05 6.04
CA PHE A 271 24.46 -0.13 6.59
C PHE A 271 25.19 -1.44 6.27
N GLY A 272 24.56 -2.36 5.54
CA GLY A 272 25.09 -3.69 5.27
C GLY A 272 26.06 -3.80 4.10
N GLY A 273 26.40 -2.70 3.42
CA GLY A 273 27.22 -2.71 2.20
C GLY A 273 26.61 -3.63 1.14
N SER A 274 27.41 -4.57 0.62
CA SER A 274 26.93 -5.62 -0.29
C SER A 274 25.68 -6.38 0.20
N ALA A 275 25.53 -6.64 1.51
CA ALA A 275 24.37 -7.31 2.08
C ALA A 275 23.09 -6.45 2.08
N GLY A 276 23.16 -5.19 1.66
CA GLY A 276 22.02 -4.28 1.57
C GLY A 276 20.86 -4.83 0.73
N LEU A 277 21.16 -5.58 -0.34
CA LEU A 277 20.13 -6.25 -1.15
C LEU A 277 19.32 -7.28 -0.36
N LEU A 278 19.94 -7.98 0.60
CA LEU A 278 19.22 -8.90 1.48
C LEU A 278 18.29 -8.13 2.43
N GLY A 279 18.76 -6.98 2.96
CA GLY A 279 17.92 -6.08 3.75
C GLY A 279 16.70 -5.58 2.97
N ALA A 280 16.86 -5.24 1.69
CA ALA A 280 15.77 -4.87 0.80
C ALA A 280 14.80 -6.04 0.54
N ALA A 281 15.31 -7.25 0.29
CA ALA A 281 14.49 -8.44 0.08
C ALA A 281 13.67 -8.82 1.34
N VAL A 282 14.26 -8.74 2.54
CA VAL A 282 13.54 -8.97 3.80
C VAL A 282 12.52 -7.86 4.06
N THR A 283 12.87 -6.61 3.74
CA THR A 283 11.96 -5.46 3.81
C THR A 283 10.73 -5.65 2.92
N PHE A 284 10.92 -6.20 1.72
CA PHE A 284 9.81 -6.61 0.87
C PHE A 284 9.01 -7.73 1.56
N ALA A 285 9.64 -8.85 1.91
CA ALA A 285 8.94 -10.01 2.46
C ALA A 285 8.09 -9.73 3.72
N VAL A 286 8.52 -8.80 4.58
CA VAL A 286 7.78 -8.43 5.82
C VAL A 286 6.60 -7.46 5.57
N ALA A 287 6.50 -6.87 4.36
CA ALA A 287 5.50 -5.85 4.08
C ALA A 287 4.02 -6.25 4.31
N PRO A 288 3.56 -7.50 4.06
CA PRO A 288 2.20 -7.92 4.40
C PRO A 288 1.92 -7.88 5.90
N ALA A 289 2.89 -8.30 6.71
CA ALA A 289 2.77 -8.24 8.15
C ALA A 289 2.71 -6.78 8.63
N MET A 290 3.57 -5.91 8.08
CA MET A 290 3.55 -4.47 8.39
C MET A 290 2.25 -3.79 7.96
N ALA A 291 1.72 -4.11 6.77
CA ALA A 291 0.45 -3.57 6.30
C ALA A 291 -0.72 -3.99 7.20
N LEU A 292 -0.76 -5.25 7.66
CA LEU A 292 -1.75 -5.70 8.65
C LEU A 292 -1.61 -4.95 9.97
N THR A 293 -0.38 -4.71 10.44
CA THR A 293 -0.09 -3.90 11.63
C THR A 293 -0.65 -2.50 11.48
N TYR A 294 -0.42 -1.84 10.34
CA TYR A 294 -0.93 -0.49 10.09
C TYR A 294 -2.45 -0.44 9.98
N LEU A 295 -3.07 -1.38 9.27
CA LEU A 295 -4.53 -1.49 9.19
C LEU A 295 -5.14 -1.70 10.59
N ALA A 296 -4.55 -2.58 11.40
CA ALA A 296 -5.01 -2.85 12.75
C ALA A 296 -4.86 -1.62 13.66
N ALA A 297 -3.68 -0.99 13.67
CA ALA A 297 -3.39 0.20 14.48
C ALA A 297 -4.33 1.36 14.15
N LEU A 298 -4.54 1.64 12.86
CA LEU A 298 -5.40 2.74 12.40
C LEU A 298 -6.89 2.46 12.62
N SER A 299 -7.31 1.19 12.66
CA SER A 299 -8.72 0.83 12.90
C SER A 299 -9.16 1.02 14.36
N LEU A 300 -8.26 0.89 15.35
CA LEU A 300 -8.59 0.95 16.77
C LEU A 300 -9.10 2.31 17.30
N PRO A 301 -8.49 3.47 16.98
CA PRO A 301 -8.98 4.76 17.43
C PRO A 301 -10.27 5.19 16.72
N LEU A 302 -10.50 4.68 15.51
CA LEU A 302 -11.68 4.99 14.68
C LEU A 302 -12.87 4.06 14.97
N ALA A 303 -12.66 2.95 15.66
CA ALA A 303 -13.73 2.10 16.16
C ALA A 303 -14.40 2.77 17.38
N PRO A 304 -15.72 3.07 17.32
CA PRO A 304 -16.45 3.59 18.47
C PRO A 304 -16.17 2.70 19.68
N ARG A 305 -15.85 3.33 20.82
CA ARG A 305 -15.79 2.59 22.08
C ARG A 305 -17.22 2.18 22.41
N THR A 306 -17.63 0.98 22.01
CA THR A 306 -18.78 0.29 22.59
C THR A 306 -18.43 -0.15 24.01
N GLY A 307 -18.05 0.82 24.86
CA GLY A 307 -17.92 0.63 26.29
C GLY A 307 -19.31 0.68 26.93
N ARG A 308 -19.48 -0.04 28.03
CA ARG A 308 -20.69 -0.02 28.89
C ARG A 308 -21.26 1.39 29.16
N PHE A 309 -20.43 2.43 29.11
CA PHE A 309 -20.82 3.84 29.24
C PHE A 309 -21.75 4.38 28.12
N GLY A 310 -21.66 3.88 26.89
CA GLY A 310 -22.56 4.30 25.81
C GLY A 310 -24.01 3.86 26.03
N ARG A 311 -24.22 2.78 26.79
CA ARG A 311 -25.56 2.32 27.20
C ARG A 311 -26.15 3.14 28.36
N LEU A 312 -25.31 3.75 29.19
CA LEU A 312 -25.77 4.60 30.31
C LEU A 312 -26.26 5.98 29.83
N LEU A 313 -25.69 6.50 28.74
CA LEU A 313 -26.12 7.78 28.14
C LEU A 313 -27.31 7.65 27.17
N GLN A 314 -27.71 6.43 26.81
CA GLN A 314 -28.91 6.17 26.00
C GLN A 314 -30.10 5.69 26.87
N ALA A 315 -29.91 5.58 28.18
CA ALA A 315 -30.92 5.16 29.15
C ALA A 315 -31.37 6.29 30.09
N GLY A 316 -31.04 7.55 29.74
CA GLY A 316 -31.48 8.76 30.45
C GLY A 316 -32.36 9.62 29.56
#